data_AF-A0A2Z2KZ00-F1
#
_entry.id   AF-A0A2Z2KZ00-F1
#
_cell.length_a   1.000
_cell.length_b   1.000
_cell.length_c   1.000
_cell.angle_alpha   90.00
_cell.angle_beta   90.00
_cell.angle_gamma   90.00
#
_symmetry.space_group_name_H-M   'P 1'
#
loop_
_entity.id
_entity.type
_entity.pdbx_description
1 polymer ?
#
loop_
_entity_poly.entity_id
_entity_poly.type
_entity_poly.pdbx_seq_one_letter_code
_entity_poly.pdbx_strand_id
1 'polypeptide(L)'
;MAPVLEWIKASNLLSTARFFGGNVKPMPSNRGKPYGYGMIVTIPDGVSVPMHLKEMVLPGGLYAIFESSEDVNLSWKTFMGRLAKDGIYKSDRSRLCLEEHIRNEKPSGCGNEYHLILLEPVKVIKN
;
A
#
# COMPACT_ATOMS: atom_id res chain seq x y z
N MET A 1 -5.70 -3.37 11.78
CA MET A 1 -5.91 -4.59 10.96
C MET A 1 -7.24 -5.29 11.24
N ALA A 2 -7.72 -5.38 12.49
CA ALA A 2 -8.76 -6.35 12.87
C ALA A 2 -10.07 -6.33 12.03
N PRO A 3 -10.80 -5.21 11.83
CA PRO A 3 -12.11 -5.28 11.18
C PRO A 3 -12.05 -5.75 9.72
N VAL A 4 -11.06 -5.28 8.97
CA VAL A 4 -10.85 -5.66 7.56
C VAL A 4 -10.40 -7.11 7.44
N LEU A 5 -9.44 -7.52 8.28
CA LEU A 5 -8.90 -8.88 8.24
C LEU A 5 -9.93 -9.92 8.70
N GLU A 6 -10.71 -9.61 9.73
CA GLU A 6 -11.81 -10.45 10.23
C GLU A 6 -12.87 -10.63 9.14
N TRP A 7 -13.28 -9.55 8.48
CA TRP A 7 -14.26 -9.62 7.40
C TRP A 7 -13.75 -10.45 6.21
N ILE A 8 -12.50 -10.25 5.77
CA ILE A 8 -11.91 -11.00 4.65
C ILE A 8 -11.81 -12.49 4.97
N LYS A 9 -11.48 -12.84 6.22
CA LYS A 9 -11.49 -14.21 6.72
C LYS A 9 -12.90 -14.80 6.70
N ALA A 10 -13.87 -14.11 7.28
CA ALA A 10 -15.26 -14.55 7.35
C ALA A 10 -15.90 -14.70 5.96
N SER A 11 -15.43 -13.93 4.97
CA SER A 11 -15.92 -13.97 3.59
C SER A 11 -15.17 -14.97 2.70
N ASN A 12 -14.21 -15.74 3.24
CA ASN A 12 -13.36 -16.67 2.48
C ASN A 12 -12.59 -16.03 1.31
N LEU A 13 -12.16 -14.79 1.47
CA LEU A 13 -11.48 -14.02 0.41
C LEU A 13 -9.95 -14.01 0.54
N LEU A 14 -9.40 -14.70 1.55
CA LEU A 14 -7.96 -14.70 1.83
C LEU A 14 -7.08 -15.16 0.65
N SER A 15 -7.57 -16.06 -0.21
CA SER A 15 -6.79 -16.57 -1.35
C SER A 15 -6.65 -15.57 -2.50
N THR A 16 -7.50 -14.54 -2.54
CA THR A 16 -7.51 -13.52 -3.61
C THR A 16 -7.18 -12.12 -3.09
N ALA A 17 -7.19 -11.94 -1.77
CA ALA A 17 -6.93 -10.68 -1.10
C ALA A 17 -5.45 -10.32 -1.14
N ARG A 18 -5.15 -9.11 -1.62
CA ARG A 18 -3.86 -8.43 -1.44
C ARG A 18 -4.06 -7.33 -0.42
N PHE A 19 -3.10 -7.19 0.48
CA PHE A 19 -3.17 -6.30 1.62
C PHE A 19 -2.27 -5.09 1.39
N PHE A 20 -2.80 -3.89 1.60
CA PHE A 20 -2.06 -2.65 1.42
C PHE A 20 -2.22 -1.75 2.64
N GLY A 21 -1.14 -1.07 3.01
CA GLY A 21 -1.11 0.06 3.89
C GLY A 21 -0.89 1.36 3.12
N GLY A 22 -1.36 2.48 3.66
CA GLY A 22 -1.09 3.78 3.06
C GLY A 22 -1.77 4.92 3.78
N ASN A 23 -1.27 6.13 3.55
CA ASN A 23 -1.92 7.34 4.05
C ASN A 23 -3.21 7.57 3.26
N VAL A 24 -4.35 7.56 3.94
CA VAL A 24 -5.67 7.80 3.34
C VAL A 24 -6.19 9.19 3.71
N LYS A 25 -7.12 9.71 2.91
CA LYS A 25 -7.72 11.02 3.18
C LYS A 25 -8.49 11.01 4.52
N PRO A 26 -8.40 12.07 5.34
CA PRO A 26 -7.58 13.27 5.11
C PRO A 26 -6.08 12.99 5.27
N MET A 27 -5.30 13.40 4.26
CA MET A 27 -3.85 13.23 4.25
C MET A 27 -3.22 14.02 5.41
N PRO A 28 -2.07 13.58 5.97
CA PRO A 28 -1.36 14.31 7.00
C PRO A 28 -1.11 15.76 6.57
N SER A 29 -1.67 16.71 7.31
CA SER A 29 -1.53 18.15 7.01
C SER A 29 -0.47 18.84 7.87
N ASN A 30 -0.10 18.28 9.04
CA ASN A 30 0.87 18.86 9.98
C ASN A 30 1.52 17.80 10.89
N ARG A 31 2.73 18.07 11.41
CA ARG A 31 3.32 17.28 12.52
C ARG A 31 2.39 17.34 13.74
N GLY A 32 2.17 16.20 14.40
CA GLY A 32 1.42 16.11 15.65
C GLY A 32 -0.11 16.00 15.51
N LYS A 33 -0.66 15.96 14.30
CA LYS A 33 -2.07 15.61 14.09
C LYS A 33 -2.18 14.12 13.70
N PRO A 34 -3.11 13.35 14.29
CA PRO A 34 -3.40 11.99 13.83
C PRO A 34 -3.75 12.06 12.35
N TYR A 35 -2.95 11.40 11.52
CA TYR A 35 -3.29 11.20 10.11
C TYR A 35 -3.76 9.77 9.92
N GLY A 36 -4.70 9.58 9.00
CA GLY A 36 -5.29 8.27 8.75
C GLY A 36 -4.31 7.38 8.00
N TYR A 37 -3.69 6.43 8.70
CA TYR A 37 -3.15 5.25 8.05
C TYR A 37 -4.30 4.27 7.79
N GLY A 38 -4.57 4.00 6.52
CA GLY A 38 -5.62 3.09 6.10
C GLY A 38 -5.05 1.70 5.85
N MET A 39 -5.75 0.68 6.33
CA MET A 39 -5.58 -0.68 5.86
C MET A 39 -6.56 -0.92 4.71
N ILE A 40 -6.04 -1.31 3.56
CA ILE A 40 -6.79 -1.58 2.33
C ILE A 40 -6.62 -3.05 1.99
N VAL A 41 -7.68 -3.68 1.47
CA VAL A 41 -7.62 -5.04 0.95
C VAL A 41 -8.33 -5.08 -0.40
N THR A 42 -7.78 -5.83 -1.35
CA THR A 42 -8.45 -6.04 -2.63
C THR A 42 -9.55 -7.07 -2.48
N ILE A 43 -10.65 -6.83 -3.20
CA ILE A 43 -11.76 -7.77 -3.33
C ILE A 43 -12.05 -7.97 -4.82
N PRO A 44 -12.57 -9.15 -5.23
CA PRO A 44 -13.14 -9.33 -6.55
C PRO A 44 -14.33 -8.38 -6.79
N ASP A 45 -14.57 -8.06 -8.06
CA ASP A 45 -15.74 -7.27 -8.46
C ASP A 45 -17.04 -7.96 -8.03
N GLY A 46 -18.03 -7.17 -7.61
CA GLY A 46 -19.35 -7.67 -7.19
C GLY A 46 -19.43 -8.21 -5.77
N VAL A 47 -18.34 -8.20 -5.00
CA VAL A 47 -18.37 -8.54 -3.56
C VAL A 47 -19.01 -7.40 -2.77
N SER A 48 -20.07 -7.70 -2.02
CA SER A 48 -20.74 -6.73 -1.15
C SER A 48 -19.88 -6.33 0.05
N VAL A 49 -19.54 -5.05 0.15
CA VAL A 49 -18.77 -4.48 1.27
C VAL A 49 -19.71 -4.16 2.45
N PRO A 50 -19.42 -4.60 3.69
CA PRO A 50 -20.20 -4.25 4.87
C PRO A 50 -20.25 -2.73 5.11
N MET A 51 -21.39 -2.22 5.59
CA MET A 51 -21.63 -0.79 5.80
C MET A 51 -20.59 -0.07 6.68
N HIS A 52 -19.96 -0.79 7.62
CA HIS A 52 -18.95 -0.24 8.51
C HIS A 52 -17.54 -0.17 7.87
N LEU A 53 -17.38 -0.72 6.67
CA LEU A 53 -16.17 -0.62 5.86
C LEU A 53 -16.44 0.31 4.66
N LYS A 54 -15.35 0.84 4.11
CA LYS A 54 -15.42 1.74 2.97
C LYS A 54 -14.85 1.06 1.73
N GLU A 55 -15.65 1.03 0.68
CA GLU A 55 -15.19 0.65 -0.65
C GLU A 55 -14.51 1.83 -1.34
N MET A 56 -13.45 1.55 -2.09
CA MET A 56 -12.81 2.50 -2.97
C MET A 56 -12.21 1.80 -4.18
N VAL A 57 -12.17 2.51 -5.30
CA VAL A 57 -11.45 2.07 -6.49
C VAL A 57 -10.10 2.76 -6.52
N LEU A 58 -9.02 1.98 -6.51
CA LEU A 58 -7.68 2.50 -6.74
C LEU A 58 -7.44 2.63 -8.25
N PRO A 59 -7.04 3.81 -8.75
CA PRO A 59 -6.77 3.98 -10.16
C PRO A 59 -5.59 3.11 -10.58
N GLY A 60 -5.74 2.38 -11.69
CA GLY A 60 -4.61 1.71 -12.33
C GLY A 60 -3.57 2.68 -12.88
N GLY A 61 -2.59 2.15 -13.61
CA GLY A 61 -1.56 2.92 -14.30
C GLY A 61 -0.15 2.51 -13.88
N LEU A 62 0.81 3.39 -14.15
CA LEU A 62 2.21 3.12 -13.86
C LEU A 62 2.54 3.37 -12.39
N TYR A 63 3.27 2.41 -11.82
CA TYR A 63 3.82 2.44 -10.48
C TYR A 63 5.29 2.04 -10.54
N ALA A 64 6.14 2.77 -9.84
CA ALA A 64 7.47 2.30 -9.48
C ALA A 64 7.35 1.41 -8.24
N ILE A 65 8.19 0.37 -8.18
CA ILE A 65 8.13 -0.65 -7.14
C ILE A 65 9.50 -0.75 -6.45
N PHE A 66 9.50 -0.88 -5.14
CA PHE A 66 10.72 -1.05 -4.35
C PHE A 66 10.51 -2.04 -3.20
N GLU A 67 11.38 -3.03 -3.07
CA GLU A 67 11.34 -3.97 -1.94
C GLU A 67 11.85 -3.29 -0.67
N SER A 68 11.04 -3.32 0.39
CA SER A 68 11.37 -2.68 1.66
C SER A 68 12.28 -3.58 2.51
N SER A 69 13.20 -2.95 3.23
CA SER A 69 13.85 -3.57 4.39
C SER A 69 12.93 -3.47 5.63
N GLU A 70 13.42 -3.91 6.79
CA GLU A 70 12.73 -3.78 8.08
C GLU A 70 12.48 -2.32 8.48
N ASP A 71 13.31 -1.38 8.00
CA ASP A 71 13.09 0.06 8.17
C ASP A 71 12.33 0.62 6.95
N VAL A 72 11.00 0.60 7.05
CA VAL A 72 10.08 1.11 6.01
C VAL A 72 10.33 2.60 5.73
N ASN A 73 10.65 3.39 6.75
CA ASN A 73 10.89 4.82 6.58
C ASN A 73 12.18 5.09 5.79
N LEU A 74 13.24 4.35 6.10
CA LEU A 74 14.50 4.42 5.34
C LEU A 74 14.31 3.90 3.92
N SER A 75 13.50 2.86 3.73
CA SER A 75 13.16 2.29 2.42
C SER A 75 12.43 3.32 1.56
N TRP A 76 11.41 4.01 2.08
CA TRP A 76 10.75 5.12 1.38
C TRP A 76 11.72 6.25 1.00
N LYS A 77 12.57 6.70 1.93
CA LYS A 77 13.57 7.74 1.64
C LYS A 77 14.52 7.33 0.52
N THR A 78 14.99 6.09 0.57
CA THR A 78 15.90 5.52 -0.44
C THR A 78 15.22 5.43 -1.79
N PHE A 79 13.99 4.90 -1.81
CA PHE A 79 13.19 4.73 -3.00
C PHE A 79 12.92 6.06 -3.69
N MET A 80 12.43 7.07 -2.96
CA MET A 80 12.16 8.40 -3.51
C MET A 80 13.44 9.10 -3.98
N GLY A 81 14.56 8.91 -3.27
CA GLY A 81 15.86 9.44 -3.69
C GLY A 81 16.38 8.85 -5.00
N ARG A 82 16.10 7.56 -5.26
CA ARG A 82 16.42 6.91 -6.55
C ARG A 82 15.47 7.36 -7.65
N LEU A 83 14.17 7.37 -7.39
CA LEU A 83 13.15 7.79 -8.36
C LEU A 83 13.38 9.23 -8.83
N ALA A 84 13.81 10.14 -7.95
CA ALA A 84 14.14 11.52 -8.31
C ALA A 84 15.31 11.64 -9.32
N LYS A 85 16.12 10.59 -9.50
CA LYS A 85 17.29 10.54 -10.40
C LYS A 85 17.05 9.72 -11.67
N ASP A 86 15.90 9.06 -11.81
CA ASP A 86 15.61 8.13 -12.91
C ASP A 86 15.61 8.83 -14.29
N GLY A 87 15.10 10.06 -14.36
CA GLY A 87 15.11 10.87 -15.57
C GLY A 87 14.03 10.53 -16.61
N ILE A 88 13.33 9.40 -16.49
CA ILE A 88 12.21 9.00 -17.36
C ILE A 88 10.87 9.19 -16.65
N TYR A 89 10.83 8.84 -15.36
CA TYR A 89 9.63 8.87 -14.53
C TYR A 89 9.73 9.90 -13.40
N LYS A 90 8.57 10.46 -13.02
CA LYS A 90 8.42 11.25 -11.79
C LYS A 90 7.23 10.77 -10.97
N SER A 91 7.34 10.93 -9.65
CA SER A 91 6.25 10.70 -8.69
C SER A 91 4.98 11.47 -9.09
N ASP A 92 3.86 10.78 -9.02
CA ASP A 92 2.52 11.30 -9.26
C ASP A 92 1.75 11.43 -7.95
N ARG A 93 2.05 12.52 -7.24
CA ARG A 93 1.47 12.88 -5.93
C ARG A 93 -0.04 13.12 -5.91
N SER A 94 -0.72 13.00 -7.06
CA SER A 94 -2.19 13.04 -7.14
C SER A 94 -2.84 11.71 -6.73
N ARG A 95 -2.08 10.62 -6.75
CA ARG A 95 -2.52 9.27 -6.39
C ARG A 95 -1.87 8.82 -5.07
N LEU A 96 -2.48 7.81 -4.44
CA LEU A 96 -1.96 7.23 -3.20
C LEU A 96 -0.73 6.37 -3.49
N CYS A 97 0.32 6.55 -2.68
CA CYS A 97 1.37 5.55 -2.54
C CYS A 97 0.87 4.43 -1.61
N LEU A 98 1.38 3.21 -1.83
CA LEU A 98 0.91 2.01 -1.15
C LEU A 98 2.08 1.19 -0.62
N GLU A 99 1.84 0.49 0.48
CA GLU A 99 2.73 -0.48 1.10
C GLU A 99 2.03 -1.84 1.00
N GLU A 100 2.42 -2.71 0.08
CA GLU A 100 1.84 -4.03 0.00
C GLU A 100 2.44 -4.95 1.06
N HIS A 101 1.59 -5.60 1.84
CA HIS A 101 1.96 -6.61 2.83
C HIS A 101 1.79 -8.01 2.24
N ILE A 102 2.90 -8.63 1.88
CA ILE A 102 2.94 -10.00 1.36
C ILE A 102 3.22 -10.94 2.53
N ARG A 103 2.29 -11.85 2.82
CA ARG A 103 2.44 -12.78 3.94
C ARG A 103 3.65 -13.68 3.73
N ASN A 104 4.50 -13.80 4.74
CA ASN A 104 5.55 -14.80 4.76
C ASN A 104 4.95 -16.15 5.15
N GLU A 105 4.86 -17.09 4.20
CA GLU A 105 4.31 -18.44 4.43
C GLU A 105 5.25 -19.34 5.24
N LYS A 106 6.51 -18.94 5.44
CA LYS A 106 7.52 -19.65 6.23
C LYS A 106 8.19 -18.70 7.24
N PRO A 107 7.48 -18.28 8.30
CA PRO A 107 8.02 -17.35 9.30
C PRO A 107 9.15 -17.94 10.15
N SER A 108 9.36 -19.26 10.12
CA SER A 108 10.45 -19.92 10.82
C SER A 108 11.80 -19.62 10.14
N GLY A 109 12.51 -18.60 10.63
CA GLY A 109 13.87 -18.25 10.21
C GLY A 109 14.06 -16.80 9.78
N CYS A 110 12.98 -16.03 9.62
CA CYS A 110 13.02 -14.59 9.34
C CYS A 110 12.02 -13.92 10.28
N GLY A 111 12.46 -12.97 11.12
CA GLY A 111 11.68 -12.43 12.23
C GLY A 111 10.38 -11.68 11.87
N ASN A 112 10.08 -11.52 10.57
CA ASN A 112 8.93 -10.75 10.09
C ASN A 112 7.86 -11.64 9.45
N GLU A 113 6.62 -11.47 9.90
CA GLU A 113 5.43 -12.16 9.38
C GLU A 113 5.04 -11.73 7.95
N TYR A 114 5.55 -10.60 7.48
CA TYR A 114 5.26 -10.01 6.18
C TYR A 114 6.50 -9.43 5.52
N HIS A 115 6.58 -9.57 4.19
CA HIS A 115 7.47 -8.81 3.32
C HIS A 115 6.70 -7.58 2.81
N LEU A 116 7.35 -6.42 2.79
CA LEU A 116 6.73 -5.19 2.31
C LEU A 116 7.28 -4.77 0.95
N ILE A 117 6.37 -4.47 0.03
CA ILE A 117 6.68 -3.85 -1.26
C ILE A 117 6.10 -2.43 -1.27
N LEU A 118 6.94 -1.44 -1.59
CA LEU A 118 6.53 -0.05 -1.72
C LEU A 118 6.12 0.24 -3.15
N LEU A 119 4.97 0.89 -3.33
CA LEU A 119 4.44 1.27 -4.64
C LEU A 119 4.22 2.78 -4.69
N GLU A 120 5.00 3.46 -5.54
CA GLU A 120 4.84 4.89 -5.80
C GLU A 120 4.20 5.09 -7.17
N PRO A 121 3.03 5.74 -7.27
CA PRO A 121 2.45 6.09 -8.57
C PRO A 121 3.40 7.02 -9.33
N VAL A 122 3.60 6.75 -10.62
CA VAL A 122 4.50 7.56 -11.47
C VAL A 122 3.83 8.00 -12.76
N LYS A 123 4.40 9.04 -13.37
CA LYS A 123 4.08 9.51 -14.72
C LYS A 123 5.36 9.74 -15.50
N VAL A 124 5.29 9.52 -16.82
CA VAL A 124 6.38 9.83 -17.74
C VAL A 124 6.65 11.32 -17.71
N ILE A 125 7.92 11.70 -17.62
CA ILE A 125 8.37 13.06 -17.86
C ILE A 125 8.24 13.26 -19.37
N LYS A 126 7.18 13.95 -19.82
CA LYS A 126 7.05 14.31 -21.24
C LYS A 126 8.30 15.12 -21.63
N ASN A 127 9.03 14.63 -22.64
CA ASN A 127 10.00 15.43 -23.38
C ASN A 127 9.27 16.49 -24.20
#